data_AF-A0A0P9Y668-F1
#
_entry.id   AF-A0A0P9Y668-F1
#
_cell.length_a   1.000
_cell.length_b   1.000
_cell.length_c   1.000
_cell.angle_alpha   90.00
_cell.angle_beta   90.00
_cell.angle_gamma   90.00
#
_symmetry.space_group_name_H-M   'P 1'
#
loop_
_entity.id
_entity.type
_entity.pdbx_description
1 polymer ?
#
loop_
_entity_poly.entity_id
_entity_poly.type
_entity_poly.pdbx_seq_one_letter_code
_entity_poly.pdbx_strand_id
1 'polypeptide(L)'
;MTVDIEKLEALAEDAIDQAKRWKDAGEPWPIWNKCLLEMQAATNPAAVLEMTQTIRDLQSSVQGLNTGYEAYERVNAELRAERKALRKDASLHSQLQRAAEVLPGAWSVEIVVEHHAGWIDVFDDGGNKVMFDGEGHLADQVSDAIDLALTLSKEDSQ
;
A
#
# COMPACT_ATOMS: atom_id res chain seq x y z
N MET A 1 -23.70 -0.94 -16.22
CA MET A 1 -24.48 -0.08 -17.13
C MET A 1 -23.70 1.22 -17.27
N THR A 2 -22.94 1.36 -18.35
CA THR A 2 -22.07 2.52 -18.62
C THR A 2 -22.86 3.58 -19.35
N VAL A 3 -22.87 4.80 -18.82
CA VAL A 3 -23.52 5.95 -19.45
C VAL A 3 -22.55 6.56 -20.46
N ASP A 4 -22.99 6.72 -21.70
CA ASP A 4 -22.22 7.31 -22.80
C ASP A 4 -22.35 8.83 -22.75
N ILE A 5 -21.33 9.48 -22.17
CA ILE A 5 -21.27 10.92 -21.92
C ILE A 5 -21.24 11.70 -23.24
N GLU A 6 -20.47 11.25 -24.23
CA GLU A 6 -20.34 11.93 -25.53
C GLU A 6 -21.67 11.95 -26.27
N LYS A 7 -22.42 10.84 -26.20
CA LYS A 7 -23.76 10.76 -26.77
C LYS A 7 -24.75 11.70 -26.07
N LEU A 8 -24.66 11.87 -24.75
CA LEU A 8 -25.53 12.79 -24.01
C LEU A 8 -25.22 14.26 -24.32
N GLU A 9 -23.95 14.63 -24.46
CA GLU A 9 -23.54 15.98 -24.88
C GLU A 9 -24.06 16.29 -26.29
N ALA A 10 -23.83 15.38 -27.24
CA ALA A 10 -24.31 15.57 -28.62
C ALA A 10 -25.84 15.73 -28.70
N LEU A 11 -26.59 14.97 -27.91
CA LEU A 11 -28.05 15.11 -27.85
C LEU A 11 -28.49 16.43 -27.19
N ALA A 12 -27.77 16.90 -26.17
CA ALA A 12 -28.07 18.16 -25.51
C ALA A 12 -27.76 19.37 -26.41
N GLU A 13 -26.64 19.34 -27.13
CA GLU A 13 -26.26 20.37 -28.11
C GLU A 13 -27.25 20.44 -29.28
N ASP A 14 -27.63 19.29 -29.88
CA ASP A 14 -28.60 19.23 -30.96
C ASP A 14 -29.98 19.77 -30.52
N ALA A 15 -30.40 19.48 -29.29
CA ALA A 15 -31.63 20.01 -28.72
C ALA A 15 -31.60 21.54 -28.53
N ILE A 16 -30.45 22.10 -28.12
CA ILE A 16 -30.25 23.56 -28.00
C ILE A 16 -30.31 24.23 -29.39
N ASP A 17 -29.62 23.65 -30.37
CA ASP A 17 -29.59 24.16 -31.73
C ASP A 17 -30.97 24.09 -32.41
N GLN A 18 -31.71 23.00 -32.20
CA GLN A 18 -33.07 22.85 -32.68
C GLN A 18 -34.00 23.91 -32.08
N ALA A 19 -33.92 24.15 -30.76
CA ALA A 19 -34.70 25.19 -30.10
C ALA A 19 -34.40 26.59 -30.64
N LYS A 20 -33.11 26.88 -30.92
CA LYS A 20 -32.69 28.15 -31.53
C LYS A 20 -33.22 28.34 -32.94
N ARG A 21 -33.09 27.31 -33.80
CA ARG A 21 -33.63 27.33 -35.18
C ARG A 21 -35.13 27.58 -35.22
N TRP A 22 -35.88 26.98 -34.30
CA TRP A 22 -37.32 27.19 -34.22
C TRP A 22 -37.71 28.59 -33.76
N LYS A 23 -36.95 29.18 -32.83
CA LYS A 23 -37.14 30.57 -32.40
C LYS A 23 -36.93 31.57 -33.54
N ASP A 24 -35.93 31.31 -34.39
CA ASP A 24 -35.57 32.20 -35.50
C ASP A 24 -36.55 32.09 -36.69
N ALA A 25 -37.30 31.00 -36.82
CA ALA A 25 -38.23 30.73 -37.93
C ALA A 25 -39.59 31.48 -37.84
N GLY A 26 -39.94 32.05 -36.68
CA GLY A 26 -41.05 33.02 -36.56
C GLY A 26 -42.49 32.53 -36.79
N GLU A 27 -42.79 31.23 -36.82
CA GLU A 27 -44.15 30.72 -37.05
C GLU A 27 -45.06 30.75 -35.81
N PRO A 28 -46.41 30.92 -35.96
CA PRO A 28 -47.36 30.92 -34.85
C PRO A 28 -47.78 29.49 -34.45
N TRP A 29 -47.55 29.09 -33.19
CA TRP A 29 -47.77 27.70 -32.75
C TRP A 29 -49.04 27.48 -31.89
N PRO A 30 -49.95 26.55 -32.28
CA PRO A 30 -51.12 26.14 -31.50
C PRO A 30 -50.83 24.96 -30.56
N ILE A 31 -51.13 25.10 -29.27
CA ILE A 31 -51.50 24.11 -28.23
C ILE A 31 -50.57 22.91 -27.95
N TRP A 32 -49.96 22.26 -28.94
CA TRP A 32 -48.91 21.23 -28.77
C TRP A 32 -47.64 21.78 -28.08
N ASN A 33 -47.51 23.12 -28.07
CA ASN A 33 -46.38 23.86 -27.54
C ASN A 33 -46.21 23.70 -26.02
N LYS A 34 -47.30 23.55 -25.26
CA LYS A 34 -47.21 23.45 -23.79
C LYS A 34 -46.55 22.14 -23.35
N CYS A 35 -46.94 21.01 -23.94
CA CYS A 35 -46.39 19.70 -23.60
C CYS A 35 -44.92 19.55 -24.05
N LEU A 36 -44.57 20.11 -25.22
CA LEU A 36 -43.21 20.11 -25.75
C LEU A 36 -42.27 21.04 -24.97
N LEU A 37 -42.74 22.24 -24.59
CA LEU A 37 -42.03 23.14 -23.68
C LEU A 37 -41.90 22.56 -22.28
N GLU A 38 -42.92 21.87 -21.76
CA GLU A 38 -42.85 21.17 -20.47
C GLU A 38 -41.88 19.99 -20.53
N MET A 39 -41.82 19.23 -21.64
CA MET A 39 -40.81 18.18 -21.85
C MET A 39 -39.40 18.76 -22.01
N GLN A 40 -39.21 19.86 -22.75
CA GLN A 40 -37.93 20.55 -22.86
C GLN A 40 -37.50 21.23 -21.55
N ALA A 41 -38.44 21.77 -20.77
CA ALA A 41 -38.17 22.33 -19.44
C ALA A 41 -37.87 21.23 -18.41
N ALA A 42 -38.56 20.09 -18.49
CA ALA A 42 -38.27 18.90 -17.69
C ALA A 42 -36.95 18.22 -18.09
N THR A 43 -36.48 18.47 -19.31
CA THR A 43 -35.23 17.94 -19.87
C THR A 43 -34.33 19.10 -20.27
N ASN A 44 -34.08 20.05 -19.35
CA ASN A 44 -33.24 21.23 -19.61
C ASN A 44 -31.85 20.79 -20.12
N PRO A 45 -31.53 20.97 -21.41
CA PRO A 45 -30.28 20.47 -21.98
C PRO A 45 -29.04 21.11 -21.32
N ALA A 46 -29.16 22.35 -20.83
CA ALA A 46 -28.08 23.01 -20.09
C ALA A 46 -27.77 22.31 -18.77
N ALA A 47 -28.79 21.83 -18.05
CA ALA A 47 -28.59 21.04 -16.84
C ALA A 47 -27.95 19.68 -17.14
N VAL A 48 -28.31 19.06 -18.26
CA VAL A 48 -27.67 17.81 -18.73
C VAL A 48 -26.18 18.03 -19.04
N LEU A 49 -25.83 19.12 -19.72
CA LEU A 49 -24.44 19.48 -20.00
C LEU A 49 -23.65 19.76 -18.71
N GLU A 50 -24.23 20.50 -17.76
CA GLU A 50 -23.59 20.78 -16.46
C GLU A 50 -23.37 19.51 -15.63
N MET A 51 -24.38 18.62 -15.57
CA MET A 51 -24.25 17.31 -14.92
C MET A 51 -23.19 16.46 -15.59
N THR A 52 -23.11 16.49 -16.92
CA THR A 52 -22.15 15.71 -17.69
C THR A 52 -20.72 16.20 -17.46
N GLN A 53 -20.51 17.52 -17.42
CA GLN A 53 -19.23 18.11 -17.07
C GLN A 53 -18.83 17.74 -15.63
N THR A 54 -19.77 17.81 -14.69
CA THR A 54 -19.53 17.40 -13.29
C THR A 54 -19.14 15.92 -13.21
N ILE A 55 -19.80 15.04 -13.97
CA ILE A 55 -19.44 13.61 -14.02
C ILE A 55 -18.02 13.43 -14.57
N ARG A 56 -17.63 14.16 -15.61
CA ARG A 56 -16.27 14.12 -16.18
C ARG A 56 -15.22 14.56 -15.16
N ASP A 57 -15.49 15.66 -14.46
CA ASP A 57 -14.58 16.20 -13.43
C ASP A 57 -14.44 15.24 -12.25
N LEU A 58 -15.55 14.59 -11.84
CA LEU A 58 -15.53 13.56 -10.81
C LEU A 58 -14.77 12.31 -11.27
N GLN A 59 -14.97 11.86 -12.51
CA GLN A 59 -14.23 10.73 -13.07
C GLN A 59 -12.72 11.00 -13.10
N SER A 60 -12.31 12.19 -13.53
CA SER A 60 -10.92 12.63 -13.51
C SER A 60 -10.36 12.65 -12.09
N SER A 61 -11.12 13.21 -11.14
CA SER A 61 -10.74 13.26 -9.73
C SER A 61 -10.59 11.86 -9.11
N VAL A 62 -11.50 10.94 -9.41
CA VAL A 62 -11.44 9.54 -8.96
C VAL A 62 -10.24 8.82 -9.56
N GLN A 63 -9.93 9.03 -10.85
CA GLN A 63 -8.73 8.48 -11.47
C GLN A 63 -7.44 9.02 -10.82
N GLY A 64 -7.39 10.33 -10.54
CA GLY A 64 -6.28 10.95 -9.82
C GLY A 64 -6.11 10.39 -8.40
N LEU A 65 -7.21 10.20 -7.66
CA LEU A 65 -7.18 9.59 -6.33
C LEU A 65 -6.73 8.13 -6.37
N ASN A 66 -7.19 7.34 -7.34
CA ASN A 66 -6.81 5.94 -7.47
C ASN A 66 -5.30 5.80 -7.75
N THR A 67 -4.77 6.60 -8.67
CA THR A 67 -3.32 6.60 -8.95
C THR A 67 -2.51 7.07 -7.74
N GLY A 68 -2.99 8.08 -7.01
CA GLY A 68 -2.39 8.49 -5.74
C GLY A 68 -2.42 7.39 -4.67
N TYR A 69 -3.52 6.65 -4.56
CA TYR A 69 -3.67 5.54 -3.62
C TYR A 69 -2.76 4.37 -3.96
N GLU A 70 -2.62 4.01 -5.23
CA GLU A 70 -1.69 2.97 -5.69
C GLU A 70 -0.23 3.33 -5.39
N ALA A 71 0.15 4.59 -5.62
CA ALA A 71 1.48 5.09 -5.27
C ALA A 71 1.71 5.04 -3.74
N TYR A 72 0.71 5.44 -2.96
CA TYR A 72 0.76 5.34 -1.50
C TYR A 72 0.92 3.89 -1.02
N GLU A 73 0.14 2.94 -1.57
CA GLU A 73 0.24 1.51 -1.22
C GLU A 73 1.62 0.93 -1.54
N ARG A 74 2.22 1.30 -2.69
CA ARG A 74 3.60 0.89 -3.01
C ARG A 74 4.59 1.38 -1.96
N VAL A 75 4.56 2.67 -1.64
CA VAL A 75 5.47 3.26 -0.64
C VAL A 75 5.22 2.65 0.75
N ASN A 76 3.97 2.41 1.12
CA ASN A 76 3.62 1.78 2.40
C ASN A 76 4.12 0.33 2.48
N ALA A 77 4.08 -0.41 1.38
CA ALA A 77 4.63 -1.76 1.31
C ALA A 77 6.17 -1.76 1.49
N GLU A 78 6.87 -0.84 0.82
CA GLU A 78 8.32 -0.65 0.95
C GLU A 78 8.70 -0.28 2.40
N LEU A 79 8.01 0.70 3.00
CA LEU A 79 8.23 1.10 4.39
C LEU A 79 7.97 -0.03 5.38
N ARG A 80 6.95 -0.88 5.14
CA ARG A 80 6.69 -2.05 5.98
C ARG A 80 7.82 -3.08 5.88
N ALA A 81 8.38 -3.28 4.68
CA ALA A 81 9.52 -4.18 4.48
C ALA A 81 10.78 -3.64 5.17
N GLU A 82 11.09 -2.37 4.99
CA GLU A 82 12.23 -1.70 5.65
C GLU A 82 12.08 -1.73 7.18
N ARG A 83 10.90 -1.39 7.70
CA ARG A 83 10.64 -1.47 9.15
C ARG A 83 10.81 -2.89 9.69
N LYS A 84 10.46 -3.92 8.91
CA LYS A 84 10.66 -5.32 9.32
C LYS A 84 12.16 -5.66 9.39
N ALA A 85 12.96 -5.20 8.42
CA ALA A 85 14.41 -5.37 8.44
C ALA A 85 15.04 -4.66 9.65
N LEU A 86 14.73 -3.38 9.86
CA LEU A 86 15.26 -2.60 10.99
C LEU A 86 14.87 -3.19 12.35
N ARG A 87 13.68 -3.79 12.46
CA ARG A 87 13.27 -4.50 13.69
C ARG A 87 14.09 -5.76 13.94
N LYS A 88 14.47 -6.50 12.90
CA LYS A 88 15.37 -7.65 13.04
C LYS A 88 16.74 -7.19 13.55
N ASP A 89 17.29 -6.14 12.95
CA ASP A 89 18.59 -5.58 13.34
C ASP A 89 18.58 -5.09 14.80
N ALA A 90 17.54 -4.35 15.19
CA ALA A 90 17.38 -3.87 16.56
C ALA A 90 17.18 -5.01 17.57
N SER A 91 16.51 -6.09 17.18
CA SER A 91 16.31 -7.29 18.01
C SER A 91 17.65 -7.97 18.30
N LEU A 92 18.48 -8.17 17.26
CA LEU A 92 19.80 -8.77 17.40
C LEU A 92 20.71 -7.93 18.31
N HIS A 93 20.69 -6.60 18.14
CA HIS A 93 21.43 -5.68 19.01
C HIS A 93 21.00 -5.82 20.48
N SER A 94 19.69 -5.92 20.72
CA SER A 94 19.14 -6.09 22.07
C SER A 94 19.46 -7.47 22.66
N GLN A 95 19.49 -8.53 21.83
CA GLN A 95 19.92 -9.88 22.25
C GLN A 95 21.38 -9.88 22.69
N LEU A 96 22.28 -9.26 21.90
CA LEU A 96 23.69 -9.13 22.24
C LEU A 96 23.90 -8.40 23.58
N GLN A 97 23.18 -7.30 23.81
CA GLN A 97 23.26 -6.58 25.08
C GLN A 97 22.81 -7.45 26.26
N ARG A 98 21.67 -8.14 26.15
CA ARG A 98 21.20 -9.05 27.21
C ARG A 98 22.18 -10.19 27.47
N ALA A 99 22.76 -10.76 26.42
CA ALA A 99 23.74 -11.84 26.54
C ALA A 99 24.99 -11.35 27.28
N ALA A 100 25.50 -10.17 26.93
CA ALA A 100 26.64 -9.56 27.61
C ALA A 100 26.37 -9.26 29.10
N GLU A 101 25.13 -8.98 29.48
CA GLU A 101 24.73 -8.73 30.87
C GLU A 101 24.50 -10.01 31.67
N VAL A 102 23.98 -11.07 31.05
CA VAL A 102 23.44 -12.25 31.75
C VAL A 102 24.37 -13.46 31.68
N LEU A 103 25.17 -13.62 30.62
CA LEU A 103 26.02 -14.80 30.47
C LEU A 103 27.13 -14.83 31.54
N PRO A 104 27.45 -16.01 32.10
CA PRO A 104 28.61 -16.18 32.96
C PRO A 104 29.90 -15.83 32.20
N GLY A 105 30.91 -15.32 32.92
CA GLY A 105 32.09 -14.69 32.32
C GLY A 105 33.01 -15.55 31.45
N ALA A 106 32.70 -16.84 31.26
CA ALA A 106 33.47 -17.77 30.44
C ALA A 106 32.72 -18.26 29.18
N TRP A 107 31.43 -17.93 29.02
CA TRP A 107 30.71 -18.24 27.79
C TRP A 107 31.21 -17.40 26.62
N SER A 108 31.36 -18.02 25.45
CA SER A 108 31.68 -17.30 24.21
C SER A 108 30.86 -17.78 23.02
N VAL A 109 30.54 -16.85 22.13
CA VAL A 109 29.96 -17.12 20.82
C VAL A 109 30.90 -16.52 19.78
N GLU A 110 31.51 -17.38 18.98
CA GLU A 110 32.50 -17.00 17.97
C GLU A 110 31.88 -17.06 16.58
N ILE A 111 32.03 -15.98 15.83
CA ILE A 111 31.54 -15.88 14.45
C ILE A 111 32.74 -16.01 13.52
N VAL A 112 32.74 -17.07 12.70
CA VAL A 112 33.78 -17.29 11.70
C VAL A 112 33.24 -16.91 10.33
N VAL A 113 33.96 -16.03 9.63
CA VAL A 113 33.60 -15.56 8.29
C VAL A 113 34.75 -15.87 7.33
N GLU A 114 34.46 -16.71 6.34
CA GLU A 114 35.37 -17.08 5.26
C GLU A 114 34.77 -16.72 3.89
N HIS A 115 35.60 -16.74 2.87
CA HIS A 115 35.12 -16.48 1.51
C HIS A 115 34.17 -17.61 1.06
N HIS A 116 32.88 -17.29 0.92
CA HIS A 116 31.78 -18.22 0.61
C HIS A 116 31.40 -19.22 1.71
N ALA A 117 31.91 -19.08 2.92
CA ALA A 117 31.54 -19.91 4.05
C ALA A 117 31.53 -19.09 5.34
N GLY A 118 30.75 -19.54 6.32
CA GLY A 118 30.76 -18.95 7.64
C GLY A 118 29.96 -19.85 8.57
N TRP A 119 30.38 -19.90 9.81
CA TRP A 119 29.73 -20.71 10.84
C TRP A 119 29.89 -20.04 12.20
N ILE A 120 29.19 -20.58 13.18
CA ILE A 120 29.16 -20.07 14.54
C ILE A 120 29.52 -21.19 15.48
N ASP A 121 30.46 -20.90 16.38
CA ASP A 121 30.85 -21.79 17.45
C ASP A 121 30.37 -21.20 18.79
N VAL A 122 29.73 -22.04 19.61
CA VAL A 122 29.26 -21.67 20.94
C VAL A 122 30.06 -22.47 21.96
N PHE A 123 30.57 -21.80 22.99
CA PHE A 123 31.33 -22.41 24.07
C PHE A 123 30.67 -22.14 25.42
N ASP A 124 30.58 -23.19 26.24
CA ASP A 124 30.07 -23.09 27.62
C ASP A 124 31.09 -22.43 28.56
N ASP A 125 30.75 -22.30 29.84
CA ASP A 125 31.62 -21.71 30.86
C ASP A 125 32.87 -22.54 31.20
N GLY A 126 32.87 -23.83 30.83
CA GLY A 126 34.02 -24.73 30.90
C GLY A 126 34.94 -24.63 29.68
N GLY A 127 34.56 -23.86 28.66
CA GLY A 127 35.26 -23.78 27.38
C GLY A 127 35.02 -24.97 26.46
N ASN A 128 34.00 -25.81 26.73
CA ASN A 128 33.62 -26.89 25.85
C ASN A 128 32.74 -26.37 24.73
N LYS A 129 32.95 -26.89 23.52
CA LYS A 129 32.11 -26.56 22.37
C LYS A 129 30.72 -27.18 22.53
N VAL A 130 29.70 -26.33 22.52
CA VAL A 130 28.29 -26.72 22.50
C VAL A 130 27.91 -27.10 21.06
N MET A 131 27.17 -28.20 20.91
CA MET A 131 26.63 -28.59 19.62
C MET A 131 25.57 -27.59 19.17
N PHE A 132 25.88 -26.84 18.12
CA PHE A 132 24.99 -25.89 17.47
C PHE A 132 24.97 -26.16 15.97
N ASP A 133 23.76 -26.34 15.42
CA ASP A 133 23.55 -26.48 13.97
C ASP A 133 22.63 -25.33 13.55
N GLY A 134 23.24 -24.28 13.00
CA GLY A 134 22.55 -23.06 12.62
C GLY A 134 21.98 -23.16 11.20
N GLU A 135 20.68 -22.91 11.05
CA GLU A 135 20.05 -22.83 9.73
C GLU A 135 19.88 -21.38 9.26
N GLY A 136 19.87 -21.17 7.94
CA GLY A 136 19.57 -19.87 7.35
C GLY A 136 20.77 -18.92 7.24
N HIS A 137 20.51 -17.61 7.26
CA HIS A 137 21.55 -16.59 7.11
C HIS A 137 22.34 -16.39 8.39
N LEU A 138 23.60 -15.96 8.27
CA LEU A 138 24.51 -15.79 9.41
C LEU A 138 23.93 -14.96 10.56
N ALA A 139 23.17 -13.89 10.27
CA ALA A 139 22.54 -13.07 11.32
C ALA A 139 21.45 -13.82 12.12
N ASP A 140 20.66 -14.67 11.45
CA ASP A 140 19.66 -15.51 12.12
C ASP A 140 20.39 -16.57 12.98
N GLN A 141 21.46 -17.18 12.46
CA GLN A 141 22.30 -18.11 13.22
C GLN A 141 22.93 -17.48 14.47
N VAL A 142 23.37 -16.21 14.41
CA VAL A 142 23.93 -15.50 15.60
C VAL A 142 22.86 -15.32 16.66
N SER A 143 21.64 -14.95 16.26
CA SER A 143 20.50 -14.84 17.19
C SER A 143 20.24 -16.18 17.88
N ASP A 144 20.17 -17.27 17.12
CA ASP A 144 19.87 -18.60 17.65
C ASP A 144 20.98 -19.12 18.58
N ALA A 145 22.25 -18.88 18.24
CA ALA A 145 23.38 -19.22 19.08
C ALA A 145 23.36 -18.48 20.43
N ILE A 146 22.99 -17.19 20.43
CA ILE A 146 22.82 -16.39 21.65
C ILE A 146 21.67 -16.92 22.51
N ASP A 147 20.52 -17.21 21.90
CA ASP A 147 19.35 -17.71 22.62
C ASP A 147 19.61 -19.11 23.19
N LEU A 148 20.37 -19.96 22.48
CA LEU A 148 20.86 -21.25 22.98
C LEU A 148 21.75 -21.06 24.21
N ALA A 149 22.77 -20.19 24.13
CA ALA A 149 23.68 -19.91 25.24
C ALA A 149 22.92 -19.40 26.48
N LEU A 150 21.97 -18.48 26.30
CA LEU A 150 21.13 -17.95 27.38
C LEU A 150 20.19 -18.98 28.00
N THR A 151 19.83 -20.03 27.25
CA THR A 151 18.96 -21.10 27.73
C THR A 151 19.77 -22.09 28.55
N LEU A 152 20.89 -22.58 28.01
CA LEU A 152 21.78 -23.52 28.69
C LEU A 152 22.39 -22.93 29.96
N SER A 153 22.81 -21.66 29.94
CA SER A 153 23.37 -21.02 31.13
C SER A 153 22.39 -20.96 32.32
N LYS A 154 21.08 -20.98 32.06
CA LYS A 154 20.05 -21.02 33.10
C LYS A 154 19.83 -22.42 33.63
N GLU A 155 19.97 -23.44 32.78
CA GLU A 155 19.86 -24.85 33.17
C GLU A 155 21.04 -25.24 34.06
N ASP A 156 22.25 -24.77 33.78
CA ASP A 156 23.45 -25.01 34.60
C ASP A 156 23.44 -24.29 35.96
N SER A 157 22.56 -23.30 36.13
CA SER A 157 22.44 -22.51 37.36
C SER A 157 21.38 -23.05 38.35
N GLN A 158 20.68 -24.14 38.02
CA GLN A 158 19.64 -24.79 38.87
C GLN A 158 20.16 -26.05 39.56
#